data_AF-A9ERS6-F1
#
_entry.id   AF-A9ERS6-F1
#
_cell.length_a   1.000
_cell.length_b   1.000
_cell.length_c   1.000
_cell.angle_alpha   90.00
_cell.angle_beta   90.00
_cell.angle_gamma   90.00
#
_symmetry.space_group_name_H-M   'P 1'
#
loop_
_entity.id
_entity.type
_entity.pdbx_description
1 polymer ?
#
loop_
_entity_poly.entity_id
_entity_poly.type
_entity_poly.pdbx_seq_one_letter_code
_entity_poly.pdbx_strand_id
1 'polypeptide(L)'
;MALKNVQHFFVLMLENRSFDHLFGLSDIAGTSATTGEKVGIEGLSDKTLFLKNSSGESVQIDKNSLLARNRLRRDVPHEFEDVKRQLCGPRHDGPYSDESITMGGFIADRGGEDPDMEDAVRCVGPGHLRVFNALASEFVICDHWFSSVPGPTFPNRMFAHAATSGGIAGSPTTWQIVRHTVDGYDFRNGHIFGRLRQKGIPWEIFVHDRIENMSVLLDGISAAGVKEFSQFTWELNQDPFRPQYIFIEPRYDAIVGHYSRGNSMHPIGDMVKAELLVKDVYETIRAVPRVWERSALIVVFDEHGGFFDHVRPPKAPAPGDGSSNSAFDFERLGPRVPALIISPLIPRNLVDSRVYDHTSILRTVAQRFDLPPLTKRDASANSLEHLFSLDSARRDTPKRLPDPAWPPELVSRSFQRAIPEMAGDPTLLGASAGPFVLAAAAVKAELAGPDAWGAITDEVRALDGRSQEKIVDFVTGVREEAAATADARAPRAPRAPRSRDAGLGGMGEVSMFAPRSEILTPSDEVEERHAEAWRVGISRAELREIERSREEASKAGANPAAESSGNGDQGTSAAAGPSGDFPV
;
A
#
# COMPACT_ATOMS: atom_id res chain seq x y z
N MET A 1 4.49 -24.19 25.01
CA MET A 1 4.62 -23.65 23.64
C MET A 1 3.44 -22.74 23.38
N ALA A 2 3.59 -21.41 23.52
CA ALA A 2 2.47 -20.48 23.38
C ALA A 2 2.09 -20.20 21.92
N LEU A 3 2.93 -20.58 20.94
CA LEU A 3 2.58 -20.55 19.52
C LEU A 3 1.28 -21.30 19.21
N LYS A 4 0.98 -22.40 19.92
CA LYS A 4 -0.29 -23.15 19.79
C LYS A 4 -1.54 -22.30 20.11
N ASN A 5 -1.37 -21.23 20.89
CA ASN A 5 -2.45 -20.31 21.26
C ASN A 5 -2.72 -19.28 20.16
N VAL A 6 -1.80 -19.11 19.21
CA VAL A 6 -2.05 -18.33 17.99
C VAL A 6 -2.96 -19.15 17.07
N GLN A 7 -4.13 -18.61 16.73
CA GLN A 7 -5.11 -19.20 15.82
C GLN A 7 -5.14 -18.47 14.48
N HIS A 8 -4.81 -17.18 14.46
CA HIS A 8 -4.86 -16.34 13.28
C HIS A 8 -3.51 -15.68 13.02
N PHE A 9 -2.92 -15.97 11.86
CA PHE A 9 -1.76 -15.24 11.35
C PHE A 9 -2.23 -14.22 10.33
N PHE A 10 -2.06 -12.94 10.62
CA PHE A 10 -2.20 -11.85 9.68
C PHE A 10 -0.82 -11.48 9.16
N VAL A 11 -0.64 -11.43 7.85
CA VAL A 11 0.61 -11.02 7.22
C VAL A 11 0.32 -9.84 6.32
N LEU A 12 0.82 -8.66 6.68
CA LEU A 12 0.80 -7.47 5.84
C LEU A 12 2.20 -7.30 5.24
N MET A 13 2.28 -7.40 3.90
CA MET A 13 3.55 -7.25 3.17
C MET A 13 3.54 -5.96 2.35
N LEU A 14 4.35 -5.00 2.79
CA LEU A 14 4.56 -3.69 2.17
C LEU A 14 5.66 -3.75 1.09
N GLU A 15 5.88 -2.60 0.44
CA GLU A 15 6.82 -2.33 -0.66
C GLU A 15 7.81 -1.21 -0.28
N ASN A 16 8.75 -0.97 -1.16
CA ASN A 16 10.10 -1.49 -1.02
C ASN A 16 10.96 -0.57 -0.15
N ARG A 17 11.41 -1.05 1.02
CA ARG A 17 12.20 -0.26 1.98
C ARG A 17 13.20 -1.13 2.70
N SER A 18 14.45 -0.65 2.79
CA SER A 18 15.46 -1.30 3.61
C SER A 18 15.24 -1.03 5.11
N PHE A 19 15.81 -1.89 5.95
CA PHE A 19 15.76 -1.70 7.40
C PHE A 19 16.40 -0.37 7.81
N ASP A 20 17.63 -0.10 7.37
CA ASP A 20 18.31 1.15 7.69
C ASP A 20 17.59 2.40 7.17
N HIS A 21 16.93 2.31 6.02
CA HIS A 21 16.20 3.46 5.50
C HIS A 21 15.08 3.90 6.43
N LEU A 22 14.35 2.97 7.07
CA LEU A 22 13.27 3.33 8.00
C LEU A 22 13.75 3.49 9.45
N PHE A 23 14.63 2.62 9.91
CA PHE A 23 14.99 2.51 11.32
C PHE A 23 16.45 2.78 11.63
N GLY A 24 17.31 2.94 10.62
CA GLY A 24 18.75 3.08 10.81
C GLY A 24 19.12 4.23 11.74
N LEU A 25 18.42 5.36 11.70
CA LEU A 25 18.65 6.49 12.61
C LEU A 25 17.72 6.51 13.83
N SER A 26 16.94 5.46 14.05
CA SER A 26 16.05 5.41 15.20
C SER A 26 16.82 5.05 16.48
N ASP A 27 16.32 5.53 17.62
CA ASP A 27 16.83 5.18 18.95
C ASP A 27 16.03 4.01 19.56
N ILE A 28 15.47 3.12 18.71
CA ILE A 28 14.67 1.99 19.17
C ILE A 28 15.58 1.04 19.95
N ALA A 29 15.17 0.77 21.19
CA ALA A 29 15.83 -0.16 22.09
C ALA A 29 14.79 -0.96 22.86
N GLY A 30 15.15 -2.20 23.17
CA GLY A 30 14.28 -3.14 23.83
C GLY A 30 15.05 -4.17 24.62
N THR A 31 14.43 -5.32 24.80
CA THR A 31 15.03 -6.48 25.44
C THR A 31 15.35 -7.50 24.35
N SER A 32 16.57 -8.03 24.31
CA SER A 32 16.92 -9.07 23.35
C SER A 32 15.99 -10.27 23.52
N ALA A 33 15.32 -10.69 22.45
CA ALA A 33 14.48 -11.88 22.42
C ALA A 33 15.28 -13.17 22.67
N THR A 34 16.60 -13.13 22.51
CA THR A 34 17.49 -14.29 22.69
C THR A 34 18.23 -14.26 24.03
N THR A 35 18.77 -13.12 24.46
CA THR A 35 19.59 -13.06 25.70
C THR A 35 18.84 -12.51 26.91
N GLY A 36 17.73 -11.79 26.72
CA GLY A 36 17.03 -11.08 27.79
C GLY A 36 17.71 -9.78 28.25
N GLU A 37 18.83 -9.39 27.64
CA GLU A 37 19.56 -8.16 27.97
C GLU A 37 18.96 -6.94 27.26
N LYS A 38 19.26 -5.74 27.76
CA LYS A 38 18.88 -4.51 27.07
C LYS A 38 19.78 -4.30 25.86
N VAL A 39 19.16 -4.03 24.71
CA VAL A 39 19.86 -3.87 23.44
C VAL A 39 19.15 -2.84 22.57
N GLY A 40 19.92 -2.08 21.79
CA GLY A 40 19.40 -1.29 20.68
C GLY A 40 19.25 -2.16 19.43
N ILE A 41 18.53 -1.68 18.43
CA ILE A 41 18.58 -2.30 17.10
C ILE A 41 19.98 -2.15 16.48
N GLU A 42 20.36 -3.06 15.59
CA GLU A 42 21.51 -2.85 14.70
C GLU A 42 21.19 -1.82 13.61
N GLY A 43 21.26 -0.54 13.96
CA GLY A 43 21.08 0.61 13.07
C GLY A 43 22.38 1.33 12.70
N LEU A 44 22.26 2.63 12.39
CA LEU A 44 23.31 3.54 11.93
C LEU A 44 23.60 4.71 12.88
N SER A 45 22.82 4.87 13.97
CA SER A 45 22.87 6.05 14.87
C SER A 45 24.26 6.34 15.50
N ASP A 46 25.14 5.34 15.54
CA ASP A 46 26.51 5.40 16.05
C ASP A 46 27.58 5.06 14.98
N LYS A 47 27.19 4.90 13.72
CA LYS A 47 28.08 4.50 12.62
C LYS A 47 28.50 5.68 11.74
N THR A 48 29.71 5.60 11.21
CA THR A 48 30.20 6.43 10.11
C THR A 48 30.67 5.49 9.00
N LEU A 49 30.01 5.55 7.85
CA LEU A 49 30.22 4.64 6.74
C LEU A 49 30.82 5.38 5.54
N PHE A 50 31.53 4.63 4.69
CA PHE A 50 32.11 5.15 3.45
C PHE A 50 31.62 4.32 2.27
N LEU A 51 30.79 4.91 1.42
CA LEU A 51 30.24 4.27 0.22
C LEU A 51 30.98 4.75 -1.03
N LYS A 52 30.93 3.98 -2.11
CA LYS A 52 31.56 4.33 -3.38
C LYS A 52 30.55 4.98 -4.32
N ASN A 53 30.90 6.14 -4.87
CA ASN A 53 30.15 6.75 -5.96
C ASN A 53 30.53 6.13 -7.34
N SER A 54 29.92 6.63 -8.42
CA SER A 54 30.13 6.12 -9.78
C SER A 54 31.58 6.32 -10.30
N SER A 55 32.31 7.32 -9.79
CA SER A 55 33.74 7.51 -10.06
C SER A 55 34.66 6.61 -9.21
N GLY A 56 34.13 5.92 -8.19
CA GLY A 56 34.87 5.06 -7.26
C GLY A 56 35.44 5.79 -6.04
N GLU A 57 35.11 7.07 -5.87
CA GLU A 57 35.49 7.88 -4.71
C GLU A 57 34.65 7.50 -3.49
N SER A 58 35.25 7.62 -2.31
CA SER A 58 34.57 7.35 -1.04
C SER A 58 33.74 8.56 -0.59
N VAL A 59 32.46 8.34 -0.33
CA VAL A 59 31.51 9.31 0.23
C VAL A 59 31.19 8.91 1.65
N GLN A 60 31.37 9.83 2.60
CA GLN A 60 31.04 9.61 4.00
C GLN A 60 29.52 9.72 4.23
N ILE A 61 28.99 8.80 5.03
CA ILE A 61 27.57 8.69 5.39
C ILE A 61 27.49 8.60 6.92
N ASP A 62 26.82 9.56 7.55
CA ASP A 62 26.61 9.62 9.00
C ASP A 62 25.24 10.22 9.35
N LYS A 63 24.80 10.06 10.61
CA LYS A 63 23.48 10.51 11.08
C LYS A 63 23.16 11.99 10.89
N ASN A 64 24.15 12.86 10.75
CA ASN A 64 23.92 14.31 10.64
C ASN A 64 23.61 14.72 9.20
N SER A 65 23.91 13.84 8.23
CA SER A 65 23.87 14.14 6.80
C SER A 65 22.69 13.46 6.08
N LEU A 66 21.85 12.71 6.81
CA LEU A 66 20.90 11.76 6.23
C LEU A 66 19.48 12.02 6.72
N LEU A 67 18.66 12.66 5.89
CA LEU A 67 17.22 12.73 6.10
C LEU A 67 16.52 12.44 4.77
N ALA A 68 15.79 11.33 4.73
CA ALA A 68 15.00 10.93 3.58
C ALA A 68 13.72 11.77 3.47
N ARG A 69 13.26 11.98 2.22
CA ARG A 69 11.93 12.53 1.95
C ARG A 69 10.85 11.47 2.19
N ASN A 70 9.63 11.93 2.47
CA ASN A 70 8.44 11.08 2.63
C ASN A 70 8.12 10.23 1.38
N ARG A 71 8.47 10.71 0.18
CA ARG A 71 8.32 10.00 -1.09
C ARG A 71 9.33 10.50 -2.11
N LEU A 72 9.67 9.66 -3.09
CA LEU A 72 10.52 10.02 -4.23
C LEU A 72 9.69 10.39 -5.45
N ARG A 73 10.30 11.03 -6.46
CA ARG A 73 9.63 11.31 -7.75
C ARG A 73 9.87 10.19 -8.76
N ARG A 74 10.92 9.41 -8.56
CA ARG A 74 11.27 8.25 -9.38
C ARG A 74 11.52 7.03 -8.52
N ASP A 75 11.38 5.89 -9.16
CA ASP A 75 11.74 4.62 -8.59
C ASP A 75 13.27 4.48 -8.50
N VAL A 76 13.73 3.73 -7.52
CA VAL A 76 15.16 3.46 -7.31
C VAL A 76 15.46 2.10 -7.92
N PRO A 77 16.56 1.91 -8.68
CA PRO A 77 16.88 0.61 -9.26
C PRO A 77 16.97 -0.51 -8.23
N HIS A 78 16.25 -1.61 -8.48
CA HIS A 78 16.15 -2.74 -7.56
C HIS A 78 15.96 -4.10 -8.27
N GLU A 79 16.26 -4.17 -9.58
CA GLU A 79 16.39 -5.47 -10.26
C GLU A 79 17.64 -6.21 -9.76
N PHE A 80 17.69 -7.54 -9.93
CA PHE A 80 18.80 -8.34 -9.44
C PHE A 80 20.19 -7.81 -9.86
N GLU A 81 20.35 -7.35 -11.10
CA GLU A 81 21.64 -6.81 -11.57
C GLU A 81 22.00 -5.48 -10.91
N ASP A 82 21.00 -4.64 -10.60
CA ASP A 82 21.19 -3.38 -9.88
C ASP A 82 21.60 -3.68 -8.43
N VAL A 83 20.86 -4.57 -7.76
CA VAL A 83 21.16 -5.00 -6.39
C VAL A 83 22.53 -5.68 -6.31
N LYS A 84 22.90 -6.48 -7.31
CA LYS A 84 24.24 -7.05 -7.42
C LYS A 84 25.31 -5.96 -7.46
N ARG A 85 25.12 -4.88 -8.24
CA ARG A 85 26.04 -3.73 -8.25
C ARG A 85 26.04 -2.97 -6.93
N GLN A 86 24.88 -2.80 -6.28
CA GLN A 86 24.78 -2.15 -4.97
C GLN A 86 25.58 -2.93 -3.91
N LEU A 87 25.44 -4.26 -3.91
CA LEU A 87 26.13 -5.16 -2.98
C LEU A 87 27.62 -5.30 -3.30
N CYS A 88 28.00 -5.39 -4.57
CA CYS A 88 29.38 -5.74 -4.96
C CYS A 88 30.23 -4.54 -5.42
N GLY A 89 29.62 -3.41 -5.73
CA GLY A 89 30.26 -2.21 -6.27
C GLY A 89 29.98 -1.98 -7.77
N PRO A 90 30.21 -0.74 -8.27
CA PRO A 90 29.78 -0.27 -9.60
C PRO A 90 30.37 -0.94 -10.85
N ARG A 91 31.34 -1.84 -10.70
CA ARG A 91 32.08 -2.45 -11.81
C ARG A 91 32.29 -3.95 -11.61
N HIS A 92 31.41 -4.59 -10.85
CA HIS A 92 31.53 -6.02 -10.58
C HIS A 92 30.99 -6.85 -11.75
N ASP A 93 31.87 -7.16 -12.69
CA ASP A 93 31.60 -8.08 -13.80
C ASP A 93 31.85 -9.55 -13.42
N GLY A 94 32.32 -9.80 -12.20
CA GLY A 94 32.64 -11.13 -11.69
C GLY A 94 31.42 -11.93 -11.22
N PRO A 95 31.63 -13.20 -10.81
CA PRO A 95 30.58 -14.01 -10.22
C PRO A 95 30.08 -13.36 -8.92
N TYR A 96 28.78 -13.45 -8.65
CA TYR A 96 28.22 -13.06 -7.36
C TYR A 96 28.69 -14.09 -6.31
N SER A 97 29.60 -13.68 -5.42
CA SER A 97 30.18 -14.56 -4.40
C SER A 97 30.13 -13.91 -3.02
N ASP A 98 30.52 -14.64 -1.98
CA ASP A 98 30.63 -14.05 -0.65
C ASP A 98 31.65 -12.90 -0.67
N GLU A 99 32.82 -13.15 -1.24
CA GLU A 99 33.96 -12.22 -1.28
C GLU A 99 33.69 -10.94 -2.07
N SER A 100 32.74 -10.96 -3.02
CA SER A 100 32.40 -9.77 -3.80
C SER A 100 31.51 -8.79 -3.04
N ILE A 101 30.79 -9.20 -2.00
CA ILE A 101 29.81 -8.35 -1.30
C ILE A 101 30.51 -7.39 -0.33
N THR A 102 30.53 -6.11 -0.68
CA THR A 102 31.13 -5.00 0.09
C THR A 102 30.12 -4.02 0.67
N MET A 103 28.85 -4.09 0.24
CA MET A 103 27.79 -3.10 0.53
C MET A 103 28.11 -1.68 0.04
N GLY A 104 29.15 -1.51 -0.79
CA GLY A 104 29.70 -0.19 -1.12
C GLY A 104 29.11 0.48 -2.37
N GLY A 105 28.32 -0.23 -3.17
CA GLY A 105 27.91 0.21 -4.52
C GLY A 105 26.64 1.05 -4.60
N PHE A 106 25.93 1.26 -3.49
CA PHE A 106 24.61 1.90 -3.46
C PHE A 106 24.57 3.33 -4.01
N ILE A 107 25.68 4.09 -3.93
CA ILE A 107 25.77 5.43 -4.54
C ILE A 107 26.10 5.34 -6.03
N ALA A 108 26.84 4.32 -6.43
CA ALA A 108 27.37 4.23 -7.77
C ALA A 108 26.36 3.72 -8.81
N ASP A 109 25.35 2.97 -8.36
CA ASP A 109 24.24 2.46 -9.16
C ASP A 109 23.22 3.55 -9.60
N ARG A 110 23.47 4.81 -9.22
CA ARG A 110 22.50 5.92 -9.28
C ARG A 110 22.44 6.72 -10.57
N GLY A 111 23.28 6.41 -11.56
CA GLY A 111 23.16 7.01 -12.89
C GLY A 111 23.31 8.55 -12.98
N GLY A 112 23.97 9.23 -12.04
CA GLY A 112 24.29 10.67 -12.12
C GLY A 112 23.84 11.49 -10.90
N GLU A 113 23.88 12.83 -11.03
CA GLU A 113 23.50 13.82 -10.01
C GLU A 113 21.95 13.93 -9.83
N ASP A 114 21.26 12.79 -9.68
CA ASP A 114 19.82 12.79 -9.42
C ASP A 114 19.54 12.90 -7.90
N PRO A 115 18.90 13.99 -7.43
CA PRO A 115 18.58 14.16 -6.01
C PRO A 115 17.67 13.05 -5.44
N ASP A 116 16.85 12.40 -6.26
CA ASP A 116 16.04 11.24 -5.83
C ASP A 116 16.90 10.01 -5.57
N MET A 117 17.97 9.84 -6.34
CA MET A 117 18.89 8.74 -6.12
C MET A 117 19.74 9.00 -4.88
N GLU A 118 20.07 10.25 -4.53
CA GLU A 118 20.72 10.57 -3.25
C GLU A 118 19.94 10.06 -2.04
N ASP A 119 18.61 10.15 -2.06
CA ASP A 119 17.75 9.68 -0.97
C ASP A 119 17.81 8.17 -0.75
N ALA A 120 18.26 7.40 -1.75
CA ALA A 120 18.40 5.95 -1.60
C ALA A 120 19.47 5.54 -0.56
N VAL A 121 20.32 6.44 -0.05
CA VAL A 121 21.23 6.16 1.09
C VAL A 121 20.89 6.96 2.33
N ARG A 122 19.82 7.77 2.28
CA ARG A 122 19.36 8.51 3.44
C ARG A 122 18.42 7.63 4.26
N CYS A 123 18.24 8.02 5.51
CA CYS A 123 17.34 7.36 6.44
C CYS A 123 16.22 8.32 6.84
N VAL A 124 15.08 7.76 7.20
CA VAL A 124 14.02 8.50 7.85
C VAL A 124 14.50 8.95 9.24
N GLY A 125 14.32 10.24 9.54
CA GLY A 125 14.78 10.80 10.81
C GLY A 125 13.95 10.34 12.01
N PRO A 126 14.50 10.42 13.23
CA PRO A 126 13.77 10.12 14.46
C PRO A 126 12.41 10.84 14.53
N GLY A 127 11.38 10.11 14.95
CA GLY A 127 10.06 10.69 15.22
C GLY A 127 9.12 10.83 14.02
N HIS A 128 9.55 10.47 12.81
CA HIS A 128 8.69 10.57 11.62
C HIS A 128 7.76 9.36 11.40
N LEU A 129 8.26 8.13 11.58
CA LEU A 129 7.48 6.89 11.47
C LEU A 129 6.80 6.54 12.79
N ARG A 130 5.82 7.36 13.21
CA ARG A 130 5.21 7.25 14.54
C ARG A 130 4.48 5.94 14.79
N VAL A 131 3.78 5.42 13.78
CA VAL A 131 3.03 4.17 13.88
C VAL A 131 4.00 3.00 14.01
N PHE A 132 4.99 2.93 13.13
CA PHE A 132 6.02 1.89 13.18
C PHE A 132 6.82 1.94 14.48
N ASN A 133 7.26 3.12 14.92
CA ASN A 133 8.02 3.27 16.16
C ASN A 133 7.21 2.87 17.40
N ALA A 134 5.90 3.18 17.42
CA ALA A 134 5.01 2.76 18.49
C ALA A 134 4.85 1.24 18.55
N LEU A 135 4.71 0.58 17.39
CA LEU A 135 4.64 -0.88 17.31
C LEU A 135 5.96 -1.54 17.70
N ALA A 136 7.09 -1.06 17.18
CA ALA A 136 8.43 -1.56 17.51
C ALA A 136 8.74 -1.45 19.01
N SER A 137 8.37 -0.32 19.63
CA SER A 137 8.60 -0.09 21.07
C SER A 137 7.64 -0.86 21.98
N GLU A 138 6.54 -1.39 21.44
CA GLU A 138 5.55 -2.14 22.21
C GLU A 138 5.69 -3.65 22.06
N PHE A 139 5.99 -4.12 20.84
CA PHE A 139 6.01 -5.53 20.48
C PHE A 139 7.43 -5.96 20.11
N VAL A 140 7.64 -6.54 18.91
CA VAL A 140 8.95 -7.00 18.44
C VAL A 140 9.35 -6.24 17.19
N ILE A 141 10.59 -5.77 17.16
CA ILE A 141 11.29 -5.40 15.93
C ILE A 141 12.35 -6.46 15.63
N CYS A 142 12.33 -6.98 14.40
CA CYS A 142 13.36 -7.88 13.90
C CYS A 142 14.39 -7.06 13.13
N ASP A 143 15.62 -6.96 13.63
CA ASP A 143 16.68 -6.17 13.00
C ASP A 143 17.59 -7.00 12.08
N HIS A 144 17.25 -8.27 11.89
CA HIS A 144 17.90 -9.22 10.98
C HIS A 144 16.89 -9.99 10.13
N TRP A 145 15.84 -9.30 9.65
CA TRP A 145 14.98 -9.81 8.60
C TRP A 145 15.52 -9.38 7.24
N PHE A 146 15.80 -10.32 6.35
CA PHE A 146 16.37 -10.09 5.03
C PHE A 146 15.33 -10.41 3.94
N SER A 147 15.42 -9.74 2.80
CA SER A 147 14.71 -10.22 1.62
C SER A 147 15.25 -11.60 1.23
N SER A 148 14.40 -12.47 0.69
CA SER A 148 14.78 -13.87 0.42
C SER A 148 15.80 -14.00 -0.71
N VAL A 149 15.87 -13.00 -1.60
CA VAL A 149 16.84 -12.86 -2.68
C VAL A 149 17.22 -11.39 -2.90
N PRO A 150 18.45 -11.10 -3.40
CA PRO A 150 18.91 -9.75 -3.74
C PRO A 150 18.31 -9.29 -5.08
N GLY A 151 17.01 -9.01 -5.09
CA GLY A 151 16.28 -8.68 -6.31
C GLY A 151 14.88 -8.16 -6.00
N PRO A 152 14.04 -8.02 -7.04
CA PRO A 152 12.84 -7.21 -6.96
C PRO A 152 11.67 -7.93 -6.26
N THR A 153 10.54 -7.25 -6.24
CA THR A 153 9.29 -7.64 -5.60
C THR A 153 8.83 -9.06 -5.91
N PHE A 154 8.76 -9.45 -7.19
CA PHE A 154 8.13 -10.70 -7.60
C PHE A 154 8.82 -11.94 -7.00
N PRO A 155 10.14 -12.16 -7.19
CA PRO A 155 10.84 -13.26 -6.54
C PRO A 155 10.65 -13.28 -5.02
N ASN A 156 10.77 -12.14 -4.34
CA ASN A 156 10.65 -12.08 -2.88
C ASN A 156 9.24 -12.43 -2.38
N ARG A 157 8.20 -11.94 -3.05
CA ARG A 157 6.80 -12.34 -2.77
C ARG A 157 6.53 -13.82 -3.09
N MET A 158 7.13 -14.36 -4.15
CA MET A 158 7.06 -15.81 -4.41
C MET A 158 7.70 -16.60 -3.26
N PHE A 159 8.86 -16.20 -2.76
CA PHE A 159 9.47 -16.84 -1.59
C PHE A 159 8.58 -16.79 -0.34
N ALA A 160 7.86 -15.69 -0.11
CA ALA A 160 6.92 -15.56 1.00
C ALA A 160 5.76 -16.56 0.95
N HIS A 161 5.38 -17.02 -0.25
CA HIS A 161 4.26 -17.96 -0.45
C HIS A 161 4.67 -19.39 -0.76
N ALA A 162 5.78 -19.59 -1.47
CA ALA A 162 6.19 -20.85 -2.06
C ALA A 162 7.57 -21.35 -1.58
N ALA A 163 8.29 -20.55 -0.78
CA ALA A 163 9.68 -20.80 -0.39
C ALA A 163 10.65 -20.95 -1.57
N THR A 164 10.26 -20.47 -2.74
CA THR A 164 11.03 -20.44 -3.99
C THR A 164 10.41 -19.42 -4.94
N SER A 165 11.18 -18.97 -5.93
CA SER A 165 10.70 -18.23 -7.10
C SER A 165 10.71 -19.09 -8.38
N GLY A 166 10.89 -20.41 -8.26
CA GLY A 166 11.01 -21.30 -9.42
C GLY A 166 12.27 -21.05 -10.26
N GLY A 167 13.31 -20.49 -9.64
CA GLY A 167 14.56 -20.11 -10.30
C GLY A 167 14.56 -18.70 -10.90
N ILE A 168 13.47 -17.93 -10.78
CA ILE A 168 13.36 -16.56 -11.30
C ILE A 168 14.05 -15.58 -10.36
N ALA A 169 15.02 -14.81 -10.86
CA ALA A 169 15.79 -13.85 -10.06
C ALA A 169 15.38 -12.37 -10.28
N GLY A 170 14.75 -12.05 -11.41
CA GLY A 170 14.32 -10.69 -11.76
C GLY A 170 12.80 -10.56 -11.87
N SER A 171 12.33 -9.37 -12.21
CA SER A 171 10.90 -9.16 -12.44
C SER A 171 10.44 -9.92 -13.69
N PRO A 172 9.25 -10.55 -13.65
CA PRO A 172 8.65 -11.07 -14.86
C PRO A 172 8.30 -9.91 -15.79
N THR A 173 8.45 -10.15 -17.08
CA THR A 173 7.94 -9.24 -18.12
C THR A 173 6.43 -9.10 -17.98
N THR A 174 5.87 -8.00 -18.48
CA THR A 174 4.42 -7.81 -18.41
C THR A 174 3.64 -8.93 -19.09
N TRP A 175 4.17 -9.50 -20.19
CA TRP A 175 3.52 -10.65 -20.84
C TRP A 175 3.53 -11.91 -19.98
N GLN A 176 4.57 -12.14 -19.19
CA GLN A 176 4.57 -13.22 -18.21
C GLN A 176 3.52 -12.96 -17.12
N ILE A 177 3.43 -11.73 -16.61
CA ILE A 177 2.38 -11.35 -15.65
C ILE A 177 0.99 -11.60 -16.24
N VAL A 178 0.72 -11.11 -17.46
CA VAL A 178 -0.55 -11.33 -18.18
C VAL A 178 -0.87 -12.82 -18.25
N ARG A 179 0.09 -13.65 -18.67
CA ARG A 179 -0.11 -15.09 -18.78
C ARG A 179 -0.47 -15.73 -17.43
N HIS A 180 0.25 -15.35 -16.37
CA HIS A 180 0.04 -15.91 -15.04
C HIS A 180 -1.21 -15.38 -14.32
N THR A 181 -1.87 -14.32 -14.82
CA THR A 181 -3.24 -14.00 -14.35
C THR A 181 -4.26 -15.09 -14.69
N VAL A 182 -3.93 -15.95 -15.67
CA VAL A 182 -4.80 -17.03 -16.15
C VAL A 182 -4.30 -18.39 -15.69
N ASP A 183 -3.02 -18.68 -15.95
CA ASP A 183 -2.44 -19.99 -15.66
C ASP A 183 -2.10 -20.15 -14.16
N GLY A 184 -1.91 -19.03 -13.46
CA GLY A 184 -1.28 -19.01 -12.14
C GLY A 184 0.21 -19.32 -12.20
N TYR A 185 0.95 -18.91 -11.18
CA TYR A 185 2.30 -19.40 -10.90
C TYR A 185 2.17 -20.73 -10.17
N ASP A 186 2.64 -21.80 -10.81
CA ASP A 186 2.82 -23.12 -10.21
C ASP A 186 4.28 -23.32 -9.79
N PHE A 187 4.47 -24.00 -8.66
CA PHE A 187 5.78 -24.32 -8.11
C PHE A 187 5.83 -25.82 -7.85
N ARG A 188 7.00 -26.44 -8.08
CA ARG A 188 7.20 -27.89 -7.97
C ARG A 188 6.63 -28.52 -6.69
N ASN A 189 6.72 -27.83 -5.55
CA ASN A 189 6.25 -28.30 -4.25
C ASN A 189 4.98 -27.56 -3.75
N GLY A 190 4.35 -26.79 -4.63
CA GLY A 190 3.20 -25.93 -4.37
C GLY A 190 3.55 -24.69 -3.54
N HIS A 191 2.51 -24.10 -2.96
CA HIS A 191 2.58 -22.90 -2.13
C HIS A 191 1.73 -23.07 -0.85
N ILE A 192 1.82 -22.12 0.08
CA ILE A 192 1.22 -22.21 1.40
C ILE A 192 -0.30 -22.40 1.38
N PHE A 193 -1.02 -21.68 0.51
CA PHE A 193 -2.48 -21.80 0.41
C PHE A 193 -2.89 -23.21 -0.07
N GLY A 194 -2.10 -23.83 -0.94
CA GLY A 194 -2.26 -25.24 -1.31
C GLY A 194 -2.11 -26.19 -0.12
N ARG A 195 -1.07 -25.98 0.71
CA ARG A 195 -0.83 -26.79 1.94
C ARG A 195 -1.94 -26.63 2.97
N LEU A 196 -2.40 -25.39 3.19
CA LEU A 196 -3.49 -25.08 4.11
C LEU A 196 -4.79 -25.74 3.64
N ARG A 197 -5.11 -25.63 2.34
CA ARG A 197 -6.27 -26.28 1.73
C ARG A 197 -6.25 -27.80 1.90
N GLN A 198 -5.12 -28.46 1.67
CA GLN A 198 -4.97 -29.90 1.87
C GLN A 198 -5.22 -30.34 3.32
N LYS A 199 -4.87 -29.49 4.29
CA LYS A 199 -5.12 -29.73 5.73
C LYS A 199 -6.47 -29.19 6.23
N GLY A 200 -7.29 -28.63 5.35
CA GLY A 200 -8.60 -28.06 5.71
C GLY A 200 -8.50 -26.80 6.59
N ILE A 201 -7.38 -26.07 6.51
CA ILE A 201 -7.14 -24.85 7.28
C ILE A 201 -7.66 -23.64 6.46
N PRO A 202 -8.64 -22.88 6.98
CA PRO A 202 -9.19 -21.75 6.25
C PRO A 202 -8.17 -20.62 6.09
N TRP A 203 -8.13 -20.02 4.90
CA TRP A 203 -7.26 -18.89 4.58
C TRP A 203 -8.01 -17.85 3.74
N GLU A 204 -7.56 -16.60 3.82
CA GLU A 204 -8.09 -15.49 3.04
C GLU A 204 -6.97 -14.54 2.60
N ILE A 205 -7.14 -13.91 1.44
CA ILE A 205 -6.28 -12.85 0.93
C ILE A 205 -7.13 -11.58 0.86
N PHE A 206 -6.71 -10.51 1.54
CA PHE A 206 -7.32 -9.19 1.41
C PHE A 206 -6.50 -8.33 0.47
N VAL A 207 -7.17 -7.68 -0.47
CA VAL A 207 -6.55 -6.88 -1.53
C VAL A 207 -7.16 -5.48 -1.60
N HIS A 208 -6.36 -4.48 -1.96
CA HIS A 208 -6.89 -3.17 -2.38
C HIS A 208 -7.00 -3.04 -3.89
N ASP A 209 -6.06 -3.64 -4.64
CA ASP A 209 -6.07 -3.71 -6.10
C ASP A 209 -6.07 -5.19 -6.51
N ARG A 210 -6.97 -5.65 -7.40
CA ARG A 210 -7.05 -7.09 -7.74
C ARG A 210 -5.98 -7.61 -8.70
N ILE A 211 -5.39 -6.75 -9.52
CA ILE A 211 -4.64 -7.18 -10.73
C ILE A 211 -3.12 -7.00 -10.56
N GLU A 212 -2.70 -6.41 -9.44
CA GLU A 212 -1.29 -6.08 -9.15
C GLU A 212 -0.67 -7.00 -8.09
N ASN A 213 -1.47 -7.87 -7.46
CA ASN A 213 -1.03 -8.61 -6.28
C ASN A 213 -0.48 -9.99 -6.62
N MET A 214 0.77 -10.22 -6.24
CA MET A 214 1.42 -11.51 -6.49
C MET A 214 0.72 -12.70 -5.84
N SER A 215 0.13 -12.52 -4.66
CA SER A 215 -0.60 -13.59 -3.97
C SER A 215 -1.80 -14.11 -4.75
N VAL A 216 -2.47 -13.27 -5.57
CA VAL A 216 -3.62 -13.71 -6.39
C VAL A 216 -3.20 -14.35 -7.71
N LEU A 217 -1.94 -14.19 -8.11
CA LEU A 217 -1.38 -14.78 -9.33
C LEU A 217 -0.85 -16.20 -9.09
N LEU A 218 -0.99 -16.77 -7.89
CA LEU A 218 -0.62 -18.17 -7.61
C LEU A 218 -1.65 -19.14 -8.20
N ASP A 219 -1.21 -20.33 -8.60
CA ASP A 219 -2.13 -21.35 -9.07
C ASP A 219 -3.20 -21.69 -8.02
N GLY A 220 -4.39 -22.04 -8.50
CA GLY A 220 -5.46 -22.56 -7.65
C GLY A 220 -5.99 -21.57 -6.60
N ILE A 221 -5.66 -20.27 -6.67
CA ILE A 221 -6.30 -19.24 -5.85
C ILE A 221 -7.68 -18.95 -6.41
N SER A 222 -8.72 -19.35 -5.68
CA SER A 222 -10.11 -19.10 -6.07
C SER A 222 -10.54 -17.68 -5.68
N ALA A 223 -11.39 -17.05 -6.48
CA ALA A 223 -12.00 -15.76 -6.15
C ALA A 223 -12.71 -15.75 -4.78
N ALA A 224 -13.24 -16.88 -4.32
CA ALA A 224 -13.86 -16.99 -2.99
C ALA A 224 -12.88 -16.80 -1.82
N GLY A 225 -11.58 -17.02 -2.04
CA GLY A 225 -10.51 -16.81 -1.05
C GLY A 225 -9.89 -15.41 -1.11
N VAL A 226 -10.32 -14.56 -2.04
CA VAL A 226 -9.81 -13.21 -2.26
C VAL A 226 -10.91 -12.19 -1.97
N LYS A 227 -10.64 -11.24 -1.08
CA LYS A 227 -11.61 -10.26 -0.58
C LYS A 227 -11.06 -8.85 -0.70
N GLU A 228 -11.95 -7.89 -0.90
CA GLU A 228 -11.55 -6.48 -0.86
C GLU A 228 -11.22 -6.08 0.58
N PHE A 229 -10.18 -5.27 0.78
CA PHE A 229 -9.79 -4.80 2.10
C PHE A 229 -10.91 -3.99 2.79
N SER A 230 -11.80 -3.36 2.02
CA SER A 230 -13.00 -2.70 2.55
C SER A 230 -13.94 -3.65 3.31
N GLN A 231 -13.84 -4.96 3.09
CA GLN A 231 -14.60 -5.99 3.80
C GLN A 231 -13.92 -6.45 5.09
N PHE A 232 -12.65 -6.08 5.34
CA PHE A 232 -11.83 -6.62 6.43
C PHE A 232 -12.50 -6.51 7.80
N THR A 233 -13.02 -5.33 8.14
CA THR A 233 -13.74 -5.11 9.40
C THR A 233 -15.00 -5.97 9.51
N TRP A 234 -15.75 -6.13 8.42
CA TRP A 234 -16.97 -6.96 8.42
C TRP A 234 -16.63 -8.45 8.63
N GLU A 235 -15.56 -8.92 7.99
CA GLU A 235 -15.08 -10.30 8.11
C GLU A 235 -14.62 -10.63 9.52
N LEU A 236 -13.80 -9.77 10.12
CA LEU A 236 -13.33 -9.96 11.51
C LEU A 236 -14.47 -9.96 12.52
N ASN A 237 -15.59 -9.30 12.20
CA ASN A 237 -16.77 -9.28 13.05
C ASN A 237 -17.67 -10.51 12.91
N GLN A 238 -17.42 -11.42 11.97
CA GLN A 238 -18.12 -12.70 11.91
C GLN A 238 -17.85 -13.56 13.17
N ASP A 239 -18.85 -14.33 13.59
CA ASP A 239 -18.74 -15.25 14.74
C ASP A 239 -19.27 -16.64 14.37
N PRO A 240 -18.40 -17.67 14.27
CA PRO A 240 -16.95 -17.61 14.49
C PRO A 240 -16.21 -16.94 13.32
N PHE A 241 -15.16 -16.15 13.63
CA PHE A 241 -14.15 -15.78 12.64
C PHE A 241 -13.28 -17.01 12.34
N ARG A 242 -13.31 -17.50 11.10
CA ARG A 242 -12.74 -18.79 10.70
C ARG A 242 -11.33 -18.76 10.09
N PRO A 243 -10.93 -17.74 9.29
CA PRO A 243 -9.62 -17.70 8.64
C PRO A 243 -8.48 -17.83 9.65
N GLN A 244 -7.52 -18.73 9.40
CA GLN A 244 -6.37 -18.95 10.28
C GLN A 244 -5.06 -18.43 9.68
N TYR A 245 -5.00 -18.27 8.36
CA TYR A 245 -3.92 -17.59 7.66
C TYR A 245 -4.51 -16.52 6.75
N ILE A 246 -4.15 -15.27 6.99
CA ILE A 246 -4.67 -14.11 6.32
C ILE A 246 -3.48 -13.35 5.73
N PHE A 247 -3.47 -13.17 4.42
CA PHE A 247 -2.48 -12.34 3.74
C PHE A 247 -3.13 -11.03 3.29
N ILE A 248 -2.48 -9.90 3.53
CA ILE A 248 -3.00 -8.57 3.26
C ILE A 248 -2.05 -7.89 2.28
N GLU A 249 -2.58 -7.58 1.10
CA GLU A 249 -1.91 -6.85 0.05
C GLU A 249 -2.27 -5.36 0.13
N PRO A 250 -1.28 -4.46 0.05
CA PRO A 250 -1.54 -3.03 -0.02
C PRO A 250 -2.15 -2.66 -1.37
N ARG A 251 -2.54 -1.39 -1.48
CA ARG A 251 -2.77 -0.71 -2.74
C ARG A 251 -1.43 -0.32 -3.34
N TYR A 252 -1.12 -0.83 -4.52
CA TYR A 252 0.11 -0.50 -5.24
C TYR A 252 -0.14 0.72 -6.12
N ASP A 253 -1.24 0.77 -6.87
CA ASP A 253 -1.51 1.81 -7.88
C ASP A 253 -0.43 1.83 -9.01
N ALA A 254 0.12 0.66 -9.32
CA ALA A 254 1.27 0.51 -10.22
C ALA A 254 0.94 0.84 -11.68
N ILE A 255 -0.23 0.41 -12.16
CA ILE A 255 -0.60 0.45 -13.57
C ILE A 255 -1.11 1.82 -14.00
N VAL A 256 -1.97 2.47 -13.19
CA VAL A 256 -2.67 3.70 -13.58
C VAL A 256 -2.06 4.95 -12.94
N GLY A 257 -1.52 4.85 -11.74
CA GLY A 257 -1.01 6.00 -11.00
C GLY A 257 0.47 5.94 -10.66
N HIS A 258 1.22 4.99 -11.24
CA HIS A 258 2.67 4.83 -11.06
C HIS A 258 3.07 4.86 -9.59
N TYR A 259 2.35 4.11 -8.77
CA TYR A 259 2.49 3.99 -7.32
C TYR A 259 2.17 5.23 -6.48
N SER A 260 1.90 6.38 -7.10
CA SER A 260 1.76 7.65 -6.40
C SER A 260 0.50 7.72 -5.52
N ARG A 261 -0.53 6.91 -5.81
CA ARG A 261 -1.75 6.83 -4.99
C ARG A 261 -1.77 5.64 -4.06
N GLY A 262 -0.82 4.71 -4.19
CA GLY A 262 -0.69 3.51 -3.37
C GLY A 262 -0.46 3.80 -1.89
N ASN A 263 -0.71 2.79 -1.07
CA ASN A 263 -0.41 2.75 0.37
C ASN A 263 0.61 1.64 0.71
N SER A 264 1.29 1.10 -0.30
CA SER A 264 2.29 0.04 -0.18
C SER A 264 3.62 0.50 0.43
N MET A 265 3.89 1.81 0.47
CA MET A 265 5.21 2.37 0.78
C MET A 265 6.27 2.16 -0.32
N HIS A 266 5.89 1.85 -1.56
CA HIS A 266 6.79 1.91 -2.73
C HIS A 266 7.59 3.24 -2.78
N PRO A 267 8.83 3.31 -3.34
CA PRO A 267 9.64 4.54 -3.42
C PRO A 267 8.88 5.83 -3.79
N ILE A 268 7.98 5.74 -4.76
CA ILE A 268 7.13 6.86 -5.24
C ILE A 268 5.89 7.09 -4.35
N GLY A 269 5.47 6.05 -3.62
CA GLY A 269 4.35 6.06 -2.70
C GLY A 269 4.61 6.87 -1.44
N ASP A 270 3.54 7.28 -0.78
CA ASP A 270 3.57 8.14 0.42
C ASP A 270 3.71 7.29 1.69
N MET A 271 4.78 7.48 2.48
CA MET A 271 4.98 6.72 3.73
C MET A 271 3.85 6.95 4.74
N VAL A 272 3.19 8.11 4.75
CA VAL A 272 2.04 8.39 5.62
C VAL A 272 0.87 7.45 5.31
N LYS A 273 0.60 7.18 4.03
CA LYS A 273 -0.49 6.26 3.64
C LYS A 273 -0.21 4.84 4.09
N ALA A 274 1.04 4.41 4.04
CA ALA A 274 1.44 3.11 4.55
C ALA A 274 1.38 3.03 6.08
N GLU A 275 1.78 4.08 6.81
CA GLU A 275 1.55 4.16 8.26
C GLU A 275 0.05 4.07 8.61
N LEU A 276 -0.81 4.73 7.84
CA LEU A 276 -2.26 4.65 8.00
C LEU A 276 -2.79 3.24 7.73
N LEU A 277 -2.30 2.53 6.71
CA LEU A 277 -2.67 1.14 6.46
C LEU A 277 -2.27 0.23 7.62
N VAL A 278 -1.03 0.32 8.11
CA VAL A 278 -0.56 -0.47 9.25
C VAL A 278 -1.40 -0.17 10.50
N LYS A 279 -1.71 1.10 10.73
CA LYS A 279 -2.58 1.54 11.82
C LYS A 279 -3.99 0.97 11.70
N ASP A 280 -4.60 1.02 10.52
CA ASP A 280 -5.94 0.51 10.26
C ASP A 280 -6.02 -1.01 10.46
N VAL A 281 -5.07 -1.76 9.91
CA VAL A 281 -4.95 -3.22 10.12
C VAL A 281 -4.82 -3.55 11.60
N TYR A 282 -3.88 -2.89 12.31
CA TYR A 282 -3.67 -3.12 13.73
C TYR A 282 -4.92 -2.80 14.56
N GLU A 283 -5.48 -1.59 14.41
CA GLU A 283 -6.62 -1.15 15.21
C GLU A 283 -7.88 -1.97 14.92
N THR A 284 -8.08 -2.40 13.67
CA THR A 284 -9.21 -3.27 13.29
C THR A 284 -9.10 -4.66 13.93
N ILE A 285 -7.93 -5.30 13.88
CA ILE A 285 -7.71 -6.59 14.59
C ILE A 285 -7.87 -6.38 16.10
N ARG A 286 -7.24 -5.33 16.65
CA ARG A 286 -7.22 -5.02 18.09
C ARG A 286 -8.62 -4.72 18.65
N ALA A 287 -9.52 -4.19 17.83
CA ALA A 287 -10.90 -3.87 18.20
C ALA A 287 -11.78 -5.10 18.41
N VAL A 288 -11.33 -6.30 18.02
CA VAL A 288 -12.08 -7.56 18.13
C VAL A 288 -11.37 -8.51 19.12
N PRO A 289 -11.64 -8.43 20.45
CA PRO A 289 -10.87 -9.18 21.46
C PRO A 289 -10.75 -10.68 21.21
N ARG A 290 -11.84 -11.33 20.78
CA ARG A 290 -11.85 -12.78 20.49
C ARG A 290 -10.88 -13.20 19.39
N VAL A 291 -10.59 -12.30 18.44
CA VAL A 291 -9.60 -12.50 17.38
C VAL A 291 -8.23 -12.05 17.89
N TRP A 292 -8.11 -10.83 18.40
CA TRP A 292 -6.85 -10.23 18.88
C TRP A 292 -6.08 -11.12 19.86
N GLU A 293 -6.76 -11.66 20.89
CA GLU A 293 -6.13 -12.44 21.95
C GLU A 293 -5.50 -13.75 21.47
N ARG A 294 -5.76 -14.13 20.22
CA ARG A 294 -5.29 -15.36 19.57
C ARG A 294 -4.59 -15.08 18.24
N SER A 295 -4.14 -13.85 18.02
CA SER A 295 -3.59 -13.43 16.73
C SER A 295 -2.10 -13.11 16.79
N ALA A 296 -1.43 -13.29 15.66
CA ALA A 296 -0.15 -12.68 15.35
C ALA A 296 -0.31 -11.87 14.07
N LEU A 297 0.06 -10.59 14.11
CA LEU A 297 0.22 -9.74 12.93
C LEU A 297 1.72 -9.62 12.63
N ILE A 298 2.09 -9.97 11.41
CA ILE A 298 3.44 -9.83 10.86
C ILE A 298 3.36 -8.69 9.85
N VAL A 299 4.02 -7.57 10.15
CA VAL A 299 4.20 -6.47 9.18
C VAL A 299 5.62 -6.58 8.66
N VAL A 300 5.76 -6.78 7.35
CA VAL A 300 7.06 -7.02 6.69
C VAL A 300 7.07 -6.30 5.36
N PHE A 301 8.26 -6.14 4.77
CA PHE A 301 8.43 -5.62 3.41
C PHE A 301 8.91 -6.76 2.50
N ASP A 302 8.56 -6.69 1.23
CA ASP A 302 9.00 -7.64 0.22
C ASP A 302 10.51 -7.53 -0.05
N GLU A 303 11.03 -6.33 -0.26
CA GLU A 303 12.43 -6.09 -0.58
C GLU A 303 12.86 -4.65 -0.22
N HIS A 304 14.14 -4.33 -0.38
CA HIS A 304 14.76 -3.10 0.12
C HIS A 304 14.54 -1.87 -0.75
N GLY A 305 14.09 -2.01 -2.00
CA GLY A 305 13.74 -0.95 -2.93
C GLY A 305 14.94 -0.19 -3.48
N GLY A 306 16.11 -0.82 -3.54
CA GLY A 306 17.36 -0.13 -3.86
C GLY A 306 17.86 0.79 -2.75
N PHE A 307 17.13 0.91 -1.63
CA PHE A 307 17.57 1.69 -0.47
C PHE A 307 18.70 1.00 0.27
N PHE A 308 19.66 1.80 0.73
CA PHE A 308 20.84 1.35 1.43
C PHE A 308 20.50 0.60 2.71
N ASP A 309 21.21 -0.50 2.92
CA ASP A 309 21.37 -1.14 4.21
C ASP A 309 22.85 -1.49 4.39
N HIS A 310 23.37 -1.33 5.60
CA HIS A 310 24.77 -1.57 5.91
C HIS A 310 25.09 -3.04 6.23
N VAL A 311 24.09 -3.85 6.56
CA VAL A 311 24.32 -5.24 6.99
C VAL A 311 24.42 -6.14 5.77
N ARG A 312 25.53 -6.87 5.74
CA ARG A 312 25.83 -7.85 4.70
C ARG A 312 24.83 -9.01 4.72
N PRO A 313 24.15 -9.33 3.60
CA PRO A 313 23.24 -10.47 3.53
C PRO A 313 23.93 -11.82 3.79
N PRO A 314 23.39 -12.67 4.68
CA PRO A 314 23.97 -13.97 4.98
C PRO A 314 23.65 -15.02 3.91
N LYS A 315 24.43 -16.11 3.90
CA LYS A 315 24.12 -17.30 3.09
C LYS A 315 22.83 -17.95 3.56
N ALA A 316 22.12 -18.59 2.64
CA ALA A 316 20.95 -19.42 2.94
C ALA A 316 20.87 -20.60 1.96
N PRO A 317 20.27 -21.74 2.32
CA PRO A 317 20.20 -22.90 1.42
C PRO A 317 19.34 -22.62 0.19
N ALA A 318 19.84 -22.90 -1.03
CA ALA A 318 19.02 -22.78 -2.24
C ALA A 318 17.76 -23.66 -2.18
N PRO A 319 16.62 -23.23 -2.78
CA PRO A 319 15.36 -23.97 -2.74
C PRO A 319 15.44 -25.31 -3.51
N GLY A 320 16.28 -25.38 -4.55
CA GLY A 320 16.54 -26.61 -5.31
C GLY A 320 15.92 -26.69 -6.71
N ASP A 321 15.40 -25.58 -7.23
CA ASP A 321 14.76 -25.50 -8.56
C ASP A 321 15.73 -25.11 -9.70
N GLY A 322 17.01 -24.93 -9.39
CA GLY A 322 17.99 -24.35 -10.31
C GLY A 322 17.85 -22.83 -10.39
N SER A 323 18.46 -22.21 -11.40
CA SER A 323 18.41 -20.77 -11.62
C SER A 323 18.24 -20.43 -13.09
N SER A 324 17.38 -19.45 -13.38
CA SER A 324 17.25 -18.85 -14.71
C SER A 324 18.30 -17.75 -14.96
N ASN A 325 19.04 -17.33 -13.92
CA ASN A 325 20.12 -16.36 -14.02
C ASN A 325 21.45 -17.04 -13.66
N SER A 326 22.38 -17.14 -14.62
CA SER A 326 23.69 -17.76 -14.41
C SER A 326 24.56 -17.05 -13.36
N ALA A 327 24.23 -15.81 -12.99
CA ALA A 327 24.94 -15.04 -11.98
C ALA A 327 24.40 -15.28 -10.55
N PHE A 328 23.32 -16.03 -10.37
CA PHE A 328 22.71 -16.25 -9.04
C PHE A 328 22.31 -17.70 -8.82
N ASP A 329 22.78 -18.29 -7.73
CA ASP A 329 22.52 -19.69 -7.35
C ASP A 329 21.46 -19.85 -6.26
N PHE A 330 20.85 -18.75 -5.82
CA PHE A 330 19.90 -18.69 -4.70
C PHE A 330 20.49 -19.07 -3.33
N GLU A 331 21.81 -19.12 -3.17
CA GLU A 331 22.46 -19.44 -1.89
C GLU A 331 22.72 -18.23 -0.98
N ARG A 332 22.11 -17.08 -1.31
CA ARG A 332 22.29 -15.80 -0.63
C ARG A 332 20.95 -15.10 -0.45
N LEU A 333 20.75 -14.48 0.71
CA LEU A 333 19.63 -13.57 0.96
C LEU A 333 19.90 -12.19 0.33
N GLY A 334 18.88 -11.35 0.21
CA GLY A 334 19.05 -9.94 -0.15
C GLY A 334 19.25 -9.02 1.06
N PRO A 335 19.30 -7.70 0.87
CA PRO A 335 19.43 -6.72 1.96
C PRO A 335 18.36 -6.84 3.04
N ARG A 336 18.63 -6.29 4.23
CA ARG A 336 17.65 -6.26 5.31
C ARG A 336 16.42 -5.44 4.95
N VAL A 337 15.28 -5.94 5.37
CA VAL A 337 13.97 -5.29 5.26
C VAL A 337 13.35 -5.14 6.66
N PRO A 338 12.52 -4.12 6.87
CA PRO A 338 11.80 -3.97 8.13
C PRO A 338 10.84 -5.14 8.39
N ALA A 339 10.80 -5.62 9.63
CA ALA A 339 9.81 -6.59 10.09
C ALA A 339 9.41 -6.35 11.55
N LEU A 340 8.11 -6.33 11.80
CA LEU A 340 7.51 -6.19 13.12
C LEU A 340 6.59 -7.38 13.40
N ILE A 341 6.71 -7.96 14.59
CA ILE A 341 5.85 -9.07 15.05
C ILE A 341 4.98 -8.57 16.18
N ILE A 342 3.66 -8.54 15.94
CA ILE A 342 2.67 -7.94 16.83
C ILE A 342 1.73 -9.02 17.33
N SER A 343 1.70 -9.22 18.65
CA SER A 343 0.78 -10.16 19.28
C SER A 343 0.65 -9.85 20.77
N PRO A 344 -0.53 -10.00 21.39
CA PRO A 344 -0.64 -9.93 22.84
C PRO A 344 0.00 -11.14 23.53
N LEU A 345 0.41 -12.17 22.80
CA LEU A 345 1.04 -13.40 23.32
C LEU A 345 2.58 -13.31 23.39
N ILE A 346 3.14 -12.13 23.13
CA ILE A 346 4.58 -11.86 23.15
C ILE A 346 4.90 -10.83 24.26
N PRO A 347 6.04 -10.95 24.98
CA PRO A 347 6.51 -9.93 25.91
C PRO A 347 6.64 -8.55 25.26
N ARG A 348 6.65 -7.52 26.10
CA ARG A 348 6.77 -6.14 25.64
C ARG A 348 8.17 -5.84 25.14
N ASN A 349 8.25 -5.05 24.08
CA ASN A 349 9.45 -4.33 23.65
C ASN A 349 10.68 -5.26 23.51
N LEU A 350 10.60 -6.15 22.52
CA LEU A 350 11.67 -7.06 22.17
C LEU A 350 12.40 -6.59 20.90
N VAL A 351 13.72 -6.79 20.90
CA VAL A 351 14.55 -6.74 19.69
C VAL A 351 15.00 -8.16 19.40
N ASP A 352 14.77 -8.63 18.18
CA ASP A 352 15.19 -9.95 17.76
C ASP A 352 16.17 -9.91 16.58
N SER A 353 17.39 -10.37 16.84
CA SER A 353 18.52 -10.37 15.90
C SER A 353 18.82 -11.74 15.32
N ARG A 354 17.89 -12.69 15.43
CA ARG A 354 17.96 -13.93 14.66
C ARG A 354 17.79 -13.62 13.18
N VAL A 355 18.48 -14.39 12.34
CA VAL A 355 18.38 -14.26 10.88
C VAL A 355 17.03 -14.82 10.42
N TYR A 356 16.23 -13.97 9.79
CA TYR A 356 14.99 -14.32 9.12
C TYR A 356 15.04 -13.95 7.64
N ASP A 357 14.38 -14.72 6.79
CA ASP A 357 13.89 -14.28 5.49
C ASP A 357 12.36 -14.47 5.38
N HIS A 358 11.73 -14.17 4.24
CA HIS A 358 10.28 -14.35 4.12
C HIS A 358 9.82 -15.80 4.32
N THR A 359 10.70 -16.79 4.12
CA THR A 359 10.35 -18.19 4.39
C THR A 359 10.20 -18.51 5.87
N SER A 360 10.63 -17.61 6.76
CA SER A 360 10.36 -17.66 8.21
C SER A 360 8.87 -17.55 8.54
N ILE A 361 8.09 -16.87 7.68
CA ILE A 361 6.62 -16.86 7.77
C ILE A 361 6.10 -18.28 7.56
N LEU A 362 6.54 -18.92 6.47
CA LEU A 362 6.14 -20.28 6.11
C LEU A 362 6.56 -21.28 7.16
N ARG A 363 7.81 -21.20 7.65
CA ARG A 363 8.31 -22.04 8.74
C ARG A 363 7.44 -21.92 10.00
N THR A 364 7.06 -20.71 10.37
CA THR A 364 6.25 -20.45 11.56
C THR A 364 4.84 -21.04 11.41
N VAL A 365 4.19 -20.82 10.27
CA VAL A 365 2.85 -21.35 9.95
C VAL A 365 2.88 -22.88 9.86
N ALA A 366 3.90 -23.43 9.20
CA ALA A 366 4.10 -24.87 9.08
C ALA A 366 4.28 -25.54 10.44
N GLN A 367 5.08 -24.94 11.32
CA GLN A 367 5.25 -25.42 12.68
C GLN A 367 3.95 -25.36 13.48
N ARG A 368 3.16 -24.29 13.32
CA ARG A 368 1.89 -24.14 14.03
C ARG A 368 0.82 -25.14 13.58
N PHE A 369 0.81 -25.49 12.30
CA PHE A 369 -0.25 -26.31 11.70
C PHE A 369 0.20 -27.71 11.26
N ASP A 370 1.41 -28.12 11.64
CA ASP A 370 2.00 -29.40 11.27
C ASP A 370 1.96 -29.60 9.74
N LEU A 371 2.49 -28.63 9.01
CA LEU A 371 2.65 -28.69 7.56
C LEU A 371 4.09 -29.11 7.23
N PRO A 372 4.30 -29.93 6.18
CA PRO A 372 5.64 -30.17 5.68
C PRO A 372 6.21 -28.88 5.06
N PRO A 373 7.54 -28.68 5.11
CA PRO A 373 8.18 -27.58 4.40
C PRO A 373 7.99 -27.71 2.88
N LEU A 374 8.04 -26.58 2.19
CA LEU A 374 7.91 -26.50 0.73
C LEU A 374 9.25 -26.76 0.04
N THR A 375 10.37 -26.27 0.57
CA THR A 375 11.70 -26.44 0.00
C THR A 375 12.75 -26.67 1.09
N LYS A 376 14.04 -26.66 0.72
CA LYS A 376 15.13 -26.63 1.72
C LYS A 376 15.23 -25.27 2.43
N ARG A 377 14.77 -24.19 1.78
CA ARG A 377 14.87 -22.82 2.30
C ARG A 377 14.03 -22.67 3.56
N ASP A 378 12.72 -22.90 3.48
CA ASP A 378 11.81 -22.81 4.64
C ASP A 378 12.04 -23.92 5.66
N ALA A 379 12.51 -25.10 5.25
CA ALA A 379 12.91 -26.16 6.19
C ALA A 379 14.05 -25.72 7.13
N SER A 380 14.95 -24.86 6.64
CA SER A 380 16.12 -24.36 7.38
C SER A 380 15.91 -23.01 8.08
N ALA A 381 14.84 -22.29 7.72
CA ALA A 381 14.57 -20.96 8.26
C ALA A 381 14.28 -21.00 9.76
N ASN A 382 14.59 -19.88 10.44
CA ASN A 382 14.19 -19.70 11.83
C ASN A 382 12.67 -19.48 11.91
N SER A 383 12.03 -20.06 12.92
CA SER A 383 10.62 -19.79 13.22
C SER A 383 10.48 -18.69 14.28
N LEU A 384 9.34 -18.02 14.27
CA LEU A 384 8.99 -17.01 15.26
C LEU A 384 8.47 -17.62 16.58
N GLU A 385 8.46 -18.95 16.72
CA GLU A 385 7.86 -19.65 17.86
C GLU A 385 8.34 -19.09 19.21
N HIS A 386 9.65 -18.85 19.33
CA HIS A 386 10.28 -18.44 20.57
C HIS A 386 9.79 -17.09 21.10
N LEU A 387 9.25 -16.22 20.23
CA LEU A 387 8.67 -14.94 20.63
C LEU A 387 7.37 -15.15 21.43
N PHE A 388 6.58 -16.17 21.05
CA PHE A 388 5.32 -16.53 21.68
C PHE A 388 5.56 -17.32 22.98
N SER A 389 5.99 -16.58 24.01
CA SER A 389 6.37 -17.11 25.32
C SER A 389 5.31 -16.90 26.40
N LEU A 390 4.24 -16.14 26.15
CA LEU A 390 3.21 -15.87 27.15
C LEU A 390 2.03 -16.85 27.04
N ASP A 391 1.68 -17.46 28.17
CA ASP A 391 0.53 -18.39 28.24
C ASP A 391 -0.83 -17.71 28.08
N SER A 392 -0.90 -16.38 28.21
CA SER A 392 -2.12 -15.60 28.08
C SER A 392 -1.86 -14.25 27.42
N ALA A 393 -2.88 -13.73 26.73
CA ALA A 393 -2.83 -12.44 26.06
C ALA A 393 -2.64 -11.30 27.07
N ARG A 394 -1.64 -10.45 26.80
CA ARG A 394 -1.38 -9.21 27.52
C ARG A 394 -2.55 -8.23 27.37
N ARG A 395 -2.94 -7.63 28.50
CA ARG A 395 -4.05 -6.67 28.60
C ARG A 395 -3.62 -5.21 28.47
N ASP A 396 -2.32 -4.95 28.54
CA ASP A 396 -1.70 -3.62 28.50
C ASP A 396 -1.27 -3.18 27.09
N THR A 397 -1.70 -3.90 26.05
CA THR A 397 -1.43 -3.54 24.65
C THR A 397 -2.25 -2.33 24.19
N PRO A 398 -1.68 -1.41 23.40
CA PRO A 398 -2.32 -0.14 23.03
C PRO A 398 -3.59 -0.39 22.22
N LYS A 399 -4.68 0.29 22.57
CA LYS A 399 -5.94 0.20 21.82
C LYS A 399 -5.94 1.05 20.55
N ARG A 400 -5.13 2.10 20.54
CA ARG A 400 -4.90 2.98 19.40
C ARG A 400 -3.42 3.30 19.29
N LEU A 401 -2.96 3.44 18.06
CA LEU A 401 -1.62 3.90 17.73
C LEU A 401 -1.62 5.43 17.58
N PRO A 402 -0.46 6.11 17.64
CA PRO A 402 -0.38 7.52 17.28
C PRO A 402 -0.80 7.74 15.83
N ASP A 403 -1.09 8.99 15.47
CA ASP A 403 -1.21 9.39 14.08
C ASP A 403 0.20 9.63 13.47
N PRO A 404 0.37 9.41 12.16
CA PRO A 404 1.63 9.66 11.46
C PRO A 404 2.18 11.08 11.68
N ALA A 405 3.50 11.25 11.63
CA ALA A 405 4.13 12.51 12.05
C ALA A 405 4.31 13.58 10.96
N TRP A 406 4.04 13.27 9.69
CA TRP A 406 4.10 14.27 8.62
C TRP A 406 2.76 15.02 8.50
N PRO A 407 2.76 16.37 8.44
CA PRO A 407 1.51 17.11 8.33
C PRO A 407 0.79 16.75 7.02
N PRO A 408 -0.56 16.70 7.01
CA PRO A 408 -1.38 16.46 5.81
C PRO A 408 -1.20 17.49 4.67
N GLU A 409 -0.38 18.51 4.84
CA GLU A 409 -0.28 19.71 3.99
C GLU A 409 0.47 19.49 2.66
N LEU A 410 0.99 18.30 2.40
CA LEU A 410 1.46 17.88 1.07
C LEU A 410 0.47 16.96 0.33
N VAL A 411 -0.71 16.73 0.90
CA VAL A 411 -1.86 16.15 0.21
C VAL A 411 -2.63 17.30 -0.46
N SER A 412 -2.52 17.39 -1.78
CA SER A 412 -3.23 18.34 -2.66
C SER A 412 -2.60 19.74 -2.83
N ARG A 413 -1.93 19.91 -3.97
CA ARG A 413 -1.98 21.10 -4.86
C ARG A 413 -1.18 20.86 -6.16
N SER A 414 -0.24 19.92 -6.14
CA SER A 414 0.41 19.39 -7.36
C SER A 414 -0.46 18.37 -8.12
N PHE A 415 -1.59 17.97 -7.53
CA PHE A 415 -2.40 16.81 -7.93
C PHE A 415 -3.34 17.05 -9.13
N GLN A 416 -3.50 18.29 -9.59
CA GLN A 416 -4.40 18.65 -10.70
C GLN A 416 -3.69 19.04 -12.00
N ARG A 417 -2.36 19.19 -12.02
CA ARG A 417 -1.64 19.65 -13.23
C ARG A 417 -0.96 18.56 -14.06
N ALA A 418 -0.86 17.32 -13.59
CA ALA A 418 -0.11 16.26 -14.28
C ALA A 418 -0.97 15.31 -15.15
N ILE A 419 -2.27 15.59 -15.33
CA ILE A 419 -3.15 14.76 -16.17
C ILE A 419 -3.13 15.16 -17.66
N PRO A 420 -2.96 16.44 -18.08
CA PRO A 420 -3.12 16.77 -19.49
C PRO A 420 -1.93 16.52 -20.44
N GLU A 421 -0.72 16.16 -19.98
CA GLU A 421 0.45 16.08 -20.90
C GLU A 421 0.83 14.66 -21.38
N MET A 422 0.37 13.58 -20.74
CA MET A 422 0.68 12.20 -21.17
C MET A 422 -0.41 11.55 -22.04
N ALA A 423 -1.56 12.20 -22.23
CA ALA A 423 -2.70 11.63 -22.95
C ALA A 423 -2.61 11.77 -24.49
N GLY A 424 -1.46 12.16 -25.04
CA GLY A 424 -1.36 12.75 -26.38
C GLY A 424 -0.65 11.98 -27.49
N ASP A 425 -0.01 10.82 -27.25
CA ASP A 425 0.80 10.18 -28.30
C ASP A 425 0.57 8.66 -28.46
N PRO A 426 -0.26 8.26 -29.45
CA PRO A 426 -0.49 6.85 -29.82
C PRO A 426 0.70 6.13 -30.45
N THR A 427 1.82 6.80 -30.75
CA THR A 427 2.96 6.19 -31.47
C THR A 427 3.97 5.48 -30.57
N LEU A 428 3.81 5.54 -29.24
CA LEU A 428 4.69 4.92 -28.24
C LEU A 428 4.43 3.43 -27.97
N LEU A 429 3.55 2.78 -28.74
CA LEU A 429 3.23 1.35 -28.61
C LEU A 429 4.32 0.48 -29.28
N GLY A 430 5.51 0.47 -28.68
CA GLY A 430 6.57 -0.49 -28.91
C GLY A 430 6.43 -1.73 -28.02
N ALA A 431 7.54 -2.34 -27.60
CA ALA A 431 7.64 -3.57 -26.79
C ALA A 431 6.97 -3.51 -25.37
N SER A 432 6.18 -2.49 -25.09
CA SER A 432 5.59 -2.10 -23.80
C SER A 432 4.04 -2.08 -23.82
N ALA A 433 3.39 -2.80 -24.74
CA ALA A 433 1.93 -2.79 -24.84
C ALA A 433 1.20 -3.59 -23.71
N GLY A 434 1.92 -4.49 -23.03
CA GLY A 434 1.35 -5.38 -21.99
C GLY A 434 0.67 -4.66 -20.81
N PRO A 435 1.28 -3.62 -20.20
CA PRO A 435 0.64 -2.87 -19.12
C PRO A 435 -0.67 -2.20 -19.55
N PHE A 436 -0.76 -1.75 -20.79
CA PHE A 436 -1.97 -1.14 -21.34
C PHE A 436 -3.07 -2.16 -21.63
N VAL A 437 -2.70 -3.37 -22.06
CA VAL A 437 -3.65 -4.48 -22.21
C VAL A 437 -4.20 -4.91 -20.85
N LEU A 438 -3.36 -4.98 -19.81
CA LEU A 438 -3.80 -5.28 -18.44
C LEU A 438 -4.68 -4.17 -17.87
N ALA A 439 -4.30 -2.90 -18.05
CA ALA A 439 -5.12 -1.76 -17.66
C ALA A 439 -6.48 -1.78 -18.36
N ALA A 440 -6.50 -2.06 -19.66
CA ALA A 440 -7.73 -2.18 -20.43
C ALA A 440 -8.56 -3.39 -19.96
N ALA A 441 -7.96 -4.55 -19.74
CA ALA A 441 -8.67 -5.72 -19.21
C ALA A 441 -9.27 -5.45 -17.83
N ALA A 442 -8.53 -4.75 -16.96
CA ALA A 442 -8.99 -4.31 -15.64
C ALA A 442 -10.21 -3.41 -15.73
N VAL A 443 -10.14 -2.35 -16.55
CA VAL A 443 -11.23 -1.40 -16.78
C VAL A 443 -12.43 -2.13 -17.38
N LYS A 444 -12.21 -3.02 -18.35
CA LYS A 444 -13.29 -3.81 -18.97
C LYS A 444 -13.99 -4.71 -17.96
N ALA A 445 -13.23 -5.36 -17.06
CA ALA A 445 -13.78 -6.22 -16.02
C ALA A 445 -14.55 -5.43 -14.96
N GLU A 446 -14.10 -4.22 -14.62
CA GLU A 446 -14.81 -3.31 -13.72
C GLU A 446 -16.14 -2.84 -14.32
N LEU A 447 -16.17 -2.56 -15.62
CA LEU A 447 -17.38 -2.14 -16.33
C LEU A 447 -18.40 -3.28 -16.50
N ALA A 448 -17.91 -4.49 -16.80
CA ALA A 448 -18.75 -5.65 -17.10
C ALA A 448 -19.17 -6.47 -15.87
N GLY A 449 -18.55 -6.24 -14.72
CA GLY A 449 -18.82 -6.94 -13.47
C GLY A 449 -18.06 -8.26 -13.32
N PRO A 450 -18.05 -8.85 -12.10
CA PRO A 450 -17.15 -9.94 -11.73
C PRO A 450 -17.32 -11.23 -12.56
N ASP A 451 -18.52 -11.48 -13.11
CA ASP A 451 -18.80 -12.68 -13.92
C ASP A 451 -18.21 -12.59 -15.34
N ALA A 452 -17.84 -11.40 -15.80
CA ALA A 452 -17.30 -11.18 -17.14
C ALA A 452 -15.82 -11.57 -17.29
N TRP A 453 -15.14 -11.86 -16.18
CA TRP A 453 -13.72 -12.16 -16.17
C TRP A 453 -13.33 -13.30 -17.12
N GLY A 454 -14.10 -14.40 -17.15
CA GLY A 454 -13.80 -15.53 -18.04
C GLY A 454 -13.77 -15.14 -19.52
N ALA A 455 -14.72 -14.31 -19.96
CA ALA A 455 -14.80 -13.87 -21.36
C ALA A 455 -13.70 -12.85 -21.71
N ILE A 456 -13.38 -11.93 -20.80
CA ILE A 456 -12.32 -10.92 -20.97
C ILE A 456 -10.95 -11.60 -21.02
N THR A 457 -10.76 -12.63 -20.20
CA THR A 457 -9.56 -13.47 -20.24
C THR A 457 -9.38 -14.17 -21.58
N ASP A 458 -10.45 -14.73 -22.16
CA ASP A 458 -10.38 -15.38 -23.49
C ASP A 458 -10.09 -14.36 -24.61
N GLU A 459 -10.60 -13.13 -24.48
CA GLU A 459 -10.32 -12.04 -25.40
C GLU A 459 -8.85 -11.58 -25.33
N VAL A 460 -8.30 -11.42 -24.12
CA VAL A 460 -6.88 -11.12 -23.91
C VAL A 460 -5.99 -12.26 -24.43
N ARG A 461 -6.39 -13.53 -24.24
CA ARG A 461 -5.72 -14.71 -24.79
C ARG A 461 -5.72 -14.70 -26.32
N ALA A 462 -6.79 -14.24 -26.96
CA ALA A 462 -6.87 -14.13 -28.41
C ALA A 462 -5.98 -13.03 -29.02
N LEU A 463 -5.38 -12.16 -28.18
CA LEU A 463 -4.38 -11.17 -28.58
C LEU A 463 -2.96 -11.75 -28.67
N ASP A 464 -2.73 -12.99 -28.22
CA ASP A 464 -1.44 -13.66 -28.29
C ASP A 464 -0.96 -13.84 -29.75
N GLY A 465 0.30 -13.46 -30.00
CA GLY A 465 0.93 -13.51 -31.34
C GLY A 465 0.32 -12.57 -32.40
N ARG A 466 -0.52 -11.60 -32.02
CA ARG A 466 -1.20 -10.67 -32.95
C ARG A 466 -0.37 -9.41 -33.22
N SER A 467 -0.70 -8.69 -34.29
CA SER A 467 -0.07 -7.42 -34.65
C SER A 467 -0.36 -6.33 -33.60
N GLN A 468 0.57 -5.37 -33.47
CA GLN A 468 0.42 -4.22 -32.57
C GLN A 468 -0.92 -3.48 -32.78
N GLU A 469 -1.35 -3.34 -34.03
CA GLU A 469 -2.64 -2.75 -34.40
C GLU A 469 -3.83 -3.38 -33.65
N LYS A 470 -3.88 -4.71 -33.52
CA LYS A 470 -4.98 -5.41 -32.80
C LYS A 470 -4.95 -5.16 -31.29
N ILE A 471 -3.76 -4.94 -30.75
CA ILE A 471 -3.60 -4.57 -29.33
C ILE A 471 -4.05 -3.12 -29.12
N VAL A 472 -3.71 -2.22 -30.04
CA VAL A 472 -4.19 -0.83 -30.03
C VAL A 472 -5.71 -0.79 -30.14
N ASP A 473 -6.30 -1.60 -31.01
CA ASP A 473 -7.75 -1.69 -31.18
C ASP A 473 -8.44 -2.17 -29.89
N PHE A 474 -7.89 -3.17 -29.21
CA PHE A 474 -8.42 -3.65 -27.94
C PHE A 474 -8.36 -2.56 -26.85
N VAL A 475 -7.20 -1.94 -26.65
CA VAL A 475 -7.01 -0.89 -25.64
C VAL A 475 -7.88 0.34 -25.94
N THR A 476 -7.94 0.74 -27.20
CA THR A 476 -8.74 1.88 -27.65
C THR A 476 -10.24 1.59 -27.52
N GLY A 477 -10.67 0.38 -27.90
CA GLY A 477 -12.07 -0.04 -27.79
C GLY A 477 -12.56 -0.05 -26.33
N VAL A 478 -11.76 -0.58 -25.40
CA VAL A 478 -12.10 -0.50 -23.96
C VAL A 478 -12.15 0.95 -23.48
N ARG A 479 -11.23 1.80 -23.91
CA ARG A 479 -11.23 3.22 -23.54
C ARG A 479 -12.50 3.94 -24.02
N GLU A 480 -12.93 3.64 -25.24
CA GLU A 480 -14.17 4.18 -25.81
C GLU A 480 -15.41 3.66 -25.08
N GLU A 481 -15.43 2.38 -24.71
CA GLU A 481 -16.49 1.76 -23.90
C GLU A 481 -16.59 2.40 -22.50
N ALA A 482 -15.45 2.63 -21.85
CA ALA A 482 -15.36 3.31 -20.57
C ALA A 482 -15.87 4.75 -20.65
N ALA A 483 -15.45 5.49 -21.69
CA ALA A 483 -15.91 6.86 -21.94
C ALA A 483 -17.43 6.91 -22.20
N ALA A 484 -17.95 6.00 -23.02
CA ALA A 484 -19.39 5.89 -23.30
C ALA A 484 -20.21 5.54 -22.05
N THR A 485 -19.68 4.68 -21.17
CA THR A 485 -20.34 4.32 -19.91
C THR A 485 -20.33 5.48 -18.92
N ALA A 486 -19.25 6.26 -18.87
CA ALA A 486 -19.17 7.49 -18.07
C ALA A 486 -20.16 8.55 -18.57
N ASP A 487 -20.28 8.74 -19.88
CA ASP A 487 -21.26 9.64 -20.50
C ASP A 487 -22.71 9.18 -20.29
N ALA A 488 -22.96 7.86 -20.27
CA ALA A 488 -24.28 7.29 -20.00
C ALA A 488 -24.71 7.46 -18.53
N ARG A 489 -23.75 7.51 -17.59
CA ARG A 489 -23.97 7.76 -16.16
C ARG A 489 -23.98 9.23 -15.80
N ALA A 490 -23.60 10.12 -16.71
CA ALA A 490 -23.70 11.56 -16.50
C ALA A 490 -25.18 12.00 -16.43
N PRO A 491 -25.60 12.76 -15.41
CA PRO A 491 -26.98 13.22 -15.30
C PRO A 491 -27.35 14.08 -16.52
N ARG A 492 -28.34 13.66 -17.30
CA ARG A 492 -28.79 14.41 -18.47
C ARG A 492 -29.41 15.74 -18.03
N ALA A 493 -28.83 16.85 -18.49
CA ALA A 493 -29.44 18.17 -18.35
C ALA A 493 -30.85 18.18 -19.00
N PRO A 494 -31.85 18.87 -18.41
CA PRO A 494 -33.19 18.93 -18.98
C PRO A 494 -33.17 19.60 -20.36
N ARG A 495 -33.84 18.97 -21.33
CA ARG A 495 -33.95 19.50 -22.70
C ARG A 495 -34.71 20.82 -22.70
N ALA A 496 -34.09 21.87 -23.23
CA ALA A 496 -34.78 23.11 -23.57
C ALA A 496 -35.87 22.87 -24.66
N PRO A 497 -37.05 23.49 -24.55
CA PRO A 497 -38.11 23.30 -25.54
C PRO A 497 -37.75 23.94 -26.88
N ARG A 498 -38.08 23.24 -27.97
CA ARG A 498 -37.91 23.71 -29.35
C ARG A 498 -38.82 24.91 -29.63
N SER A 499 -38.26 25.99 -30.13
CA SER A 499 -38.99 27.10 -30.71
C SER A 499 -39.77 26.65 -31.95
N ARG A 500 -41.09 26.81 -31.92
CA ARG A 500 -41.95 26.85 -33.11
C ARG A 500 -42.54 28.24 -33.26
N ASP A 501 -42.76 28.58 -34.52
CA ASP A 501 -42.94 29.90 -35.09
C ASP A 501 -44.04 30.79 -34.50
N ALA A 502 -43.83 32.09 -34.70
CA ALA A 502 -44.79 33.14 -34.55
C ALA A 502 -46.00 32.97 -35.48
N GLY A 503 -47.19 33.26 -34.96
CA GLY A 503 -48.43 33.40 -35.71
C GLY A 503 -49.47 34.17 -34.89
N LEU A 504 -49.74 35.40 -35.33
CA LEU A 504 -50.67 36.37 -34.78
C LEU A 504 -52.13 35.84 -34.68
N GLY A 505 -52.85 36.29 -33.66
CA GLY A 505 -54.28 36.60 -33.79
C GLY A 505 -55.22 36.09 -32.68
N GLY A 506 -55.83 37.04 -31.96
CA GLY A 506 -57.27 37.01 -31.67
C GLY A 506 -57.75 36.42 -30.34
N MET A 507 -58.25 37.32 -29.47
CA MET A 507 -59.42 37.24 -28.58
C MET A 507 -59.74 35.95 -27.80
N GLY A 508 -59.95 36.09 -26.48
CA GLY A 508 -60.70 35.11 -25.70
C GLY A 508 -60.57 35.31 -24.19
N GLU A 509 -61.70 35.55 -23.55
CA GLU A 509 -61.91 35.90 -22.14
C GLU A 509 -61.95 34.64 -21.22
N VAL A 510 -61.71 34.86 -19.91
CA VAL A 510 -62.33 34.18 -18.72
C VAL A 510 -61.69 32.93 -18.05
N SER A 511 -61.47 33.11 -16.73
CA SER A 511 -61.56 32.18 -15.57
C SER A 511 -60.39 31.31 -15.10
N MET A 512 -60.09 31.44 -13.80
CA MET A 512 -59.19 30.63 -12.97
C MET A 512 -59.93 29.44 -12.34
N PHE A 513 -59.31 28.24 -12.40
CA PHE A 513 -59.47 27.15 -11.42
C PHE A 513 -58.17 26.31 -11.35
N ALA A 514 -57.80 25.87 -10.14
CA ALA A 514 -56.60 25.09 -9.76
C ALA A 514 -56.57 23.64 -10.30
N PRO A 515 -55.43 22.91 -10.23
CA PRO A 515 -55.29 21.82 -9.22
C PRO A 515 -53.86 21.37 -8.74
N ARG A 516 -53.81 20.76 -7.52
CA ARG A 516 -53.09 19.56 -6.95
C ARG A 516 -51.73 19.03 -7.51
N SER A 517 -50.65 18.95 -6.68
CA SER A 517 -50.00 17.79 -5.94
C SER A 517 -49.28 16.72 -6.81
N GLU A 518 -48.03 16.25 -6.58
CA GLU A 518 -47.42 15.51 -5.43
C GLU A 518 -45.84 15.56 -5.47
N ILE A 519 -45.10 15.77 -4.35
CA ILE A 519 -44.44 14.85 -3.36
C ILE A 519 -43.08 14.22 -3.78
N LEU A 520 -41.99 14.62 -3.08
CA LEU A 520 -40.81 13.81 -2.68
C LEU A 520 -40.54 14.05 -1.18
N THR A 521 -39.94 13.06 -0.50
CA THR A 521 -40.02 12.85 0.96
C THR A 521 -38.89 13.48 1.80
N PRO A 522 -39.10 13.70 3.13
CA PRO A 522 -38.14 14.37 4.04
C PRO A 522 -36.85 13.59 4.40
N SER A 523 -36.59 12.44 3.77
CA SER A 523 -35.39 11.62 4.03
C SER A 523 -34.13 12.22 3.39
N ASP A 524 -34.29 12.90 2.26
CA ASP A 524 -33.16 13.25 1.40
C ASP A 524 -32.54 14.62 1.78
N GLU A 525 -33.28 15.51 2.44
CA GLU A 525 -32.75 16.79 2.96
C GLU A 525 -32.03 16.66 4.31
N VAL A 526 -32.15 15.51 4.99
CA VAL A 526 -31.50 15.26 6.29
C VAL A 526 -30.10 14.66 6.12
N GLU A 527 -29.88 13.81 5.10
CA GLU A 527 -28.55 13.26 4.80
C GLU A 527 -27.59 14.33 4.26
N GLU A 528 -28.09 15.30 3.50
CA GLU A 528 -27.27 16.38 2.93
C GLU A 528 -26.80 17.37 4.02
N ARG A 529 -27.59 17.59 5.07
CA ARG A 529 -27.23 18.48 6.20
C ARG A 529 -26.41 17.79 7.30
N HIS A 530 -26.46 16.46 7.40
CA HIS A 530 -25.57 15.69 8.28
C HIS A 530 -24.12 15.63 7.73
N ALA A 531 -23.95 15.65 6.41
CA ALA A 531 -22.64 15.67 5.76
C ALA A 531 -21.88 17.00 5.96
N GLU A 532 -22.58 18.11 6.18
CA GLU A 532 -21.97 19.43 6.33
C GLU A 532 -21.59 19.77 7.79
N ALA A 533 -22.23 19.14 8.78
CA ALA A 533 -21.93 19.32 10.20
C ALA A 533 -20.67 18.57 10.70
N TRP A 534 -20.15 17.60 9.95
CA TRP A 534 -18.87 16.92 10.26
C TRP A 534 -17.63 17.68 9.77
N ARG A 535 -17.81 18.79 9.05
CA ARG A 535 -16.72 19.57 8.44
C ARG A 535 -16.19 20.73 9.27
N VAL A 536 -16.87 21.11 10.35
CA VAL A 536 -16.46 22.26 11.16
C VAL A 536 -16.57 21.86 12.62
N GLY A 537 -15.45 21.54 13.25
CA GLY A 537 -15.38 21.04 14.63
C GLY A 537 -15.82 22.10 15.64
N ILE A 538 -17.10 22.07 16.01
CA ILE A 538 -17.69 22.95 17.02
C ILE A 538 -17.60 22.28 18.40
N SER A 539 -17.30 23.06 19.44
CA SER A 539 -17.01 22.55 20.79
C SER A 539 -18.26 22.07 21.55
N ARG A 540 -18.07 21.19 22.55
CA ARG A 540 -19.15 20.70 23.44
C ARG A 540 -19.83 21.81 24.27
N ALA A 541 -19.31 23.04 24.27
CA ALA A 541 -19.94 24.20 24.90
C ALA A 541 -20.97 24.85 23.96
N GLU A 542 -20.68 24.93 22.67
CA GLU A 542 -21.57 25.49 21.65
C GLU A 542 -22.75 24.56 21.33
N LEU A 543 -22.56 23.24 21.44
CA LEU A 543 -23.66 22.25 21.39
C LEU A 543 -24.68 22.47 22.52
N ARG A 544 -24.25 22.88 23.72
CA ARG A 544 -25.16 23.20 24.84
C ARG A 544 -25.85 24.54 24.67
N GLU A 545 -25.22 25.49 24.00
CA GLU A 545 -25.83 26.79 23.64
C GLU A 545 -27.00 26.56 22.65
N ILE A 546 -26.80 25.68 21.66
CA ILE A 546 -27.80 25.32 20.64
C ILE A 546 -28.97 24.52 21.24
N GLU A 547 -28.69 23.60 22.18
CA GLU A 547 -29.74 22.87 22.91
C GLU A 547 -30.58 23.80 23.80
N ARG A 548 -29.95 24.82 24.42
CA ARG A 548 -30.64 25.87 25.19
C ARG A 548 -31.52 26.75 24.29
N SER A 549 -31.04 27.11 23.09
CA SER A 549 -31.84 27.84 22.08
C SER A 549 -33.05 27.03 21.58
N ARG A 550 -32.94 25.70 21.54
CA ARG A 550 -34.01 24.79 21.13
C ARG A 550 -35.12 24.67 22.19
N GLU A 551 -34.77 24.72 23.48
CA GLU A 551 -35.75 24.76 24.59
C GLU A 551 -36.43 26.14 24.74
N GLU A 552 -35.73 27.23 24.45
CA GLU A 552 -36.31 28.59 24.45
C GLU A 552 -37.25 28.82 23.26
N ALA A 553 -36.89 28.34 22.06
CA ALA A 553 -37.74 28.43 20.87
C ALA A 553 -38.99 27.52 20.96
N SER A 554 -38.91 26.38 21.65
CA SER A 554 -40.08 25.52 21.90
C SER A 554 -41.08 26.14 22.91
N LYS A 555 -40.68 27.12 23.72
CA LYS A 555 -41.55 27.82 24.69
C LYS A 555 -42.16 29.11 24.14
N ALA A 556 -41.67 29.63 23.02
CA ALA A 556 -42.10 30.91 22.44
C ALA A 556 -42.95 30.77 21.16
N GLY A 557 -43.67 29.66 20.99
CA GLY A 557 -44.64 29.54 19.90
C GLY A 557 -45.77 30.57 20.04
N ALA A 558 -45.67 31.70 19.35
CA ALA A 558 -46.79 32.61 19.04
C ALA A 558 -46.37 33.68 18.03
N ASN A 559 -46.92 33.62 16.81
CA ASN A 559 -47.07 34.79 15.93
C ASN A 559 -48.12 35.73 16.58
N PRO A 560 -48.12 37.08 16.43
CA PRO A 560 -48.23 37.73 15.11
C PRO A 560 -47.60 39.15 14.93
N ALA A 561 -47.43 39.50 13.64
CA ALA A 561 -47.74 40.79 12.98
C ALA A 561 -46.88 42.08 13.13
N ALA A 562 -46.74 42.71 11.95
CA ALA A 562 -46.85 44.15 11.63
C ALA A 562 -45.61 45.10 11.66
N GLU A 563 -45.33 45.62 10.44
CA GLU A 563 -45.17 47.05 10.07
C GLU A 563 -43.93 47.91 10.47
N SER A 564 -43.19 48.30 9.41
CA SER A 564 -42.92 49.68 8.96
C SER A 564 -41.74 50.53 9.49
N SER A 565 -41.13 51.26 8.52
CA SER A 565 -40.31 52.49 8.59
C SER A 565 -38.88 52.37 9.18
N GLY A 566 -37.84 53.07 8.74
CA GLY A 566 -37.63 54.11 7.72
C GLY A 566 -36.18 54.68 7.84
N ASN A 567 -35.68 55.31 6.77
CA ASN A 567 -34.56 56.28 6.64
C ASN A 567 -33.21 56.05 7.36
N GLY A 568 -32.09 56.01 6.63
CA GLY A 568 -31.21 57.18 6.38
C GLY A 568 -30.02 57.11 7.35
N ASP A 569 -28.78 57.53 7.10
CA ASP A 569 -28.22 58.46 6.14
C ASP A 569 -26.66 58.40 6.26
N GLN A 570 -25.99 58.86 5.21
CA GLN A 570 -24.69 59.58 5.18
C GLN A 570 -23.33 59.00 5.62
N GLY A 571 -22.36 59.23 4.71
CA GLY A 571 -21.01 59.73 5.03
C GLY A 571 -19.86 58.84 4.51
N THR A 572 -19.37 58.97 3.26
CA THR A 572 -18.28 59.88 2.82
C THR A 572 -17.01 59.77 3.69
N SER A 573 -15.77 59.70 3.20
CA SER A 573 -15.17 60.04 1.92
C SER A 573 -13.72 59.50 1.85
N ALA A 574 -13.24 59.31 0.61
CA ALA A 574 -11.92 59.74 0.10
C ALA A 574 -10.63 59.10 0.66
N ALA A 575 -9.54 58.93 -0.09
CA ALA A 575 -9.25 59.03 -1.51
C ALA A 575 -7.77 58.63 -1.72
N ALA A 576 -7.46 58.18 -2.95
CA ALA A 576 -6.17 58.25 -3.66
C ALA A 576 -4.96 57.52 -3.01
N GLY A 577 -4.29 56.53 -3.63
CA GLY A 577 -3.73 56.50 -4.98
C GLY A 577 -2.40 57.31 -5.04
N PRO A 578 -1.42 57.03 -5.92
CA PRO A 578 -1.27 55.91 -6.84
C PRO A 578 0.18 55.34 -6.93
N SER A 579 0.34 54.35 -7.82
CA SER A 579 1.49 54.09 -8.71
C SER A 579 2.85 53.64 -8.15
N GLY A 580 3.34 52.55 -8.74
CA GLY A 580 4.69 52.53 -9.30
C GLY A 580 5.64 51.45 -8.78
N ASP A 581 5.50 50.26 -9.35
CA ASP A 581 6.55 49.31 -9.78
C ASP A 581 7.92 49.25 -9.08
N PHE A 582 8.22 48.02 -8.64
CA PHE A 582 9.54 47.34 -8.68
C PHE A 582 10.42 47.77 -9.86
N PRO A 583 11.78 47.71 -9.82
CA PRO A 583 12.47 46.43 -9.53
C PRO A 583 13.93 46.52 -8.99
N VAL A 584 14.51 45.35 -8.73
CA VAL A 584 15.96 45.05 -8.53
C VAL A 584 16.61 45.56 -7.24
#